data_AF-A0A2W6BVZ4-F1
#
_entry.id   AF-A0A2W6BVZ4-F1
#
_cell.length_a   1.000
_cell.length_b   1.000
_cell.length_c   1.000
_cell.angle_alpha   90.00
_cell.angle_beta   90.00
_cell.angle_gamma   90.00
#
_symmetry.space_group_name_H-M   'P 1'
#
loop_
_entity.id
_entity.type
_entity.pdbx_description
1 polymer ?
#
loop_
_entity_poly.entity_id
_entity_poly.type
_entity_poly.pdbx_seq_one_letter_code
_entity_poly.pdbx_strand_id
1 'polypeptide(L)'
;MYSFRVVGWELVIHPQVREWLHDWREDRRSAQQIAAAITYVLDNGPQAGRPMVDTISGSQLKNLKELRPGSSGRSELRLLMVFDEGTQVVLLVAGDKAGNWTKWYR
;
A
#
# COMPACT_ATOMS: atom_id res chain seq x y z
N MET A 1 -12.64 -5.16 -9.43
CA MET A 1 -12.12 -4.90 -8.07
C MET A 1 -12.12 -6.24 -7.34
N TYR A 2 -11.00 -6.67 -6.76
CA TYR A 2 -10.93 -7.92 -5.98
C TYR A 2 -10.89 -7.57 -4.51
N SER A 3 -11.60 -8.32 -3.66
CA SER A 3 -11.60 -8.10 -2.22
C SER A 3 -11.29 -9.35 -1.40
N PHE A 4 -10.62 -9.15 -0.28
CA PHE A 4 -10.29 -10.19 0.70
C PHE A 4 -10.55 -9.64 2.11
N ARG A 5 -11.18 -10.46 2.96
CA ARG A 5 -11.55 -10.06 4.32
C ARG A 5 -10.60 -10.67 5.33
N VAL A 6 -9.88 -9.81 6.07
CA VAL A 6 -9.19 -10.16 7.32
C VAL A 6 -10.07 -9.65 8.47
N VAL A 7 -9.97 -10.22 9.66
CA VAL A 7 -10.82 -9.86 10.80
C VAL A 7 -10.73 -8.35 11.07
N GLY A 8 -11.76 -7.59 10.68
CA GLY A 8 -11.89 -6.13 10.92
C GLY A 8 -11.92 -5.25 9.66
N TRP A 9 -11.11 -5.53 8.63
CA TRP A 9 -11.00 -4.69 7.43
C TRP A 9 -10.99 -5.50 6.12
N GLU A 10 -11.70 -5.01 5.11
CA GLU A 10 -11.71 -5.55 3.75
C GLU A 10 -10.63 -4.88 2.89
N LEU A 11 -9.70 -5.66 2.34
CA LEU A 11 -8.71 -5.15 1.41
C LEU A 11 -9.30 -5.06 0.01
N VAL A 12 -9.27 -3.88 -0.57
CA VAL A 12 -9.67 -3.58 -1.94
C VAL A 12 -8.44 -3.18 -2.73
N ILE A 13 -8.19 -3.83 -3.87
CA ILE A 13 -7.00 -3.56 -4.69
C ILE A 13 -7.41 -3.05 -6.07
N HIS A 14 -6.92 -1.86 -6.43
CA HIS A 14 -7.06 -1.33 -7.78
C HIS A 14 -6.35 -2.25 -8.79
N PRO A 15 -6.91 -2.53 -9.99
CA PRO A 15 -6.34 -3.50 -10.93
C PRO A 15 -4.87 -3.26 -11.27
N GLN A 16 -4.45 -2.01 -11.45
CA GLN A 16 -3.05 -1.66 -11.74
C GLN A 16 -2.12 -2.01 -10.56
N VAL A 17 -2.58 -1.86 -9.32
CA VAL A 17 -1.82 -2.29 -8.14
C VAL A 17 -1.71 -3.80 -8.11
N ARG A 18 -2.77 -4.53 -8.47
CA ARG A 18 -2.75 -5.99 -8.53
C ARG A 18 -1.72 -6.50 -9.55
N GLU A 19 -1.69 -5.91 -10.73
CA GLU A 19 -0.70 -6.24 -11.77
C GLU A 19 0.72 -5.94 -11.28
N TRP A 20 0.93 -4.78 -10.67
CA TRP A 20 2.21 -4.44 -10.07
C TRP A 20 2.62 -5.44 -8.97
N LEU A 21 1.72 -5.81 -8.07
CA LEU A 21 1.99 -6.83 -7.03
C LEU A 21 2.36 -8.18 -7.62
N HIS A 22 1.73 -8.55 -8.74
CA HIS A 22 2.04 -9.79 -9.46
C HIS A 22 3.47 -9.77 -10.02
N ASP A 23 3.96 -8.64 -10.53
CA ASP A 23 5.33 -8.51 -11.03
C ASP A 23 6.37 -8.65 -9.91
N TRP A 24 6.05 -8.19 -8.69
CA TRP A 24 6.95 -8.28 -7.53
C TRP A 24 6.95 -9.66 -6.84
N ARG A 25 6.11 -10.61 -7.27
CA ARG A 25 6.00 -11.92 -6.59
C ARG A 25 7.29 -12.75 -6.65
N GLU A 26 8.10 -12.57 -7.71
CA GLU A 26 9.31 -13.36 -7.94
C GLU A 26 10.44 -12.92 -6.99
N ASP A 27 10.46 -11.65 -6.56
CA ASP A 27 11.32 -11.19 -5.48
C ASP A 27 10.67 -11.51 -4.12
N ARG A 28 11.00 -12.69 -3.61
CA ARG A 28 10.46 -13.19 -2.33
C ARG A 28 10.62 -12.21 -1.17
N ARG A 29 11.74 -11.48 -1.10
CA ARG A 29 12.00 -10.58 0.04
C ARG A 29 11.09 -9.35 -0.05
N SER A 30 10.99 -8.76 -1.23
CA SER A 30 10.08 -7.64 -1.48
C SER A 30 8.62 -8.05 -1.28
N ALA A 31 8.21 -9.21 -1.80
CA ALA A 31 6.85 -9.75 -1.63
C ALA A 31 6.48 -9.96 -0.16
N GLN A 32 7.39 -10.51 0.66
CA GLN A 32 7.19 -10.67 2.10
C GLN A 32 7.03 -9.32 2.80
N GLN A 33 7.85 -8.33 2.45
CA GLN A 33 7.77 -6.98 3.03
C GLN A 33 6.44 -6.28 2.68
N ILE A 34 5.96 -6.45 1.44
CA ILE A 34 4.66 -5.94 1.02
C ILE A 34 3.53 -6.62 1.81
N ALA A 35 3.55 -7.96 1.88
CA ALA A 35 2.53 -8.73 2.58
C ALA A 35 2.45 -8.36 4.07
N ALA A 36 3.61 -8.20 4.72
CA ALA A 36 3.69 -7.77 6.11
C ALA A 36 3.09 -6.37 6.32
N ALA A 37 3.38 -5.42 5.41
CA ALA A 37 2.84 -4.07 5.49
C ALA A 37 1.32 -4.04 5.27
N ILE A 38 0.80 -4.81 4.31
CA ILE A 38 -0.64 -4.96 4.06
C ILE A 38 -1.33 -5.57 5.29
N THR A 39 -0.74 -6.62 5.87
CA THR A 39 -1.28 -7.27 7.08
C THR A 39 -1.33 -6.28 8.24
N TYR A 40 -0.24 -5.51 8.44
CA TYR A 40 -0.18 -4.49 9.48
C TYR A 40 -1.33 -3.47 9.38
N VAL A 41 -1.65 -2.97 8.17
CA VAL A 41 -2.76 -2.01 8.01
C VAL A 41 -4.13 -2.65 8.18
N LEU A 42 -4.30 -3.93 7.82
CA LEU A 42 -5.54 -4.65 8.03
C LEU A 42 -5.80 -4.94 9.51
N ASP A 43 -4.74 -5.23 10.28
CA ASP A 43 -4.85 -5.50 11.72
C ASP A 43 -5.07 -4.22 12.54
N ASN A 44 -4.50 -3.10 12.13
CA ASN A 44 -4.51 -1.85 12.90
C ASN A 44 -5.53 -0.82 12.40
N GLY A 45 -6.06 -0.99 11.19
CA GLY A 45 -7.00 -0.05 10.61
C GLY A 45 -6.46 1.40 10.54
N PRO A 46 -7.32 2.42 10.70
CA PRO A 46 -6.96 3.84 10.66
C PRO A 46 -5.89 4.27 11.66
N GLN A 47 -5.66 3.47 12.72
CA GLN A 47 -4.62 3.72 13.74
C GLN A 47 -3.23 3.29 13.27
N ALA A 48 -3.12 2.58 12.14
CA ALA A 48 -1.84 2.26 11.52
C ALA A 48 -1.04 3.54 11.26
N GLY A 49 0.22 3.54 11.72
CA GLY A 49 1.07 4.72 11.74
C GLY A 49 2.51 4.41 11.38
N ARG A 50 3.39 5.39 11.68
CA ARG A 50 4.82 5.28 11.38
C ARG A 50 5.45 4.11 12.15
N PRO A 51 6.46 3.42 11.58
CA PRO A 51 7.14 3.76 10.33
C PRO A 51 6.48 3.21 9.06
N MET A 52 5.52 2.28 9.17
CA MET A 52 4.94 1.58 8.02
C MET A 52 3.91 2.42 7.28
N VAL A 53 3.25 3.36 7.93
CA VAL A 53 2.26 4.23 7.32
C VAL A 53 2.63 5.68 7.56
N ASP A 54 2.51 6.50 6.52
CA ASP A 54 2.62 7.95 6.60
C ASP A 54 1.35 8.61 6.05
N THR A 55 1.03 9.82 6.53
CA THR A 55 -0.11 10.59 6.03
C THR A 55 0.38 11.54 4.95
N ILE A 56 -0.27 11.56 3.78
CA ILE A 56 0.05 12.51 2.72
C ILE A 56 -0.74 13.80 2.95
N SER A 57 -0.03 14.86 3.31
CA SER A 57 -0.58 16.21 3.41
C SER A 57 -0.76 16.85 2.03
N GLY A 58 -1.79 17.70 1.89
CA GLY A 58 -2.02 18.48 0.67
C GLY A 58 -2.69 17.73 -0.49
N SER A 59 -3.13 16.48 -0.28
CA SER A 59 -3.97 15.76 -1.24
C SER A 59 -5.41 16.27 -1.23
N GLN A 60 -6.07 16.23 -2.39
CA GLN A 60 -7.52 16.46 -2.49
C GLN A 60 -8.33 15.34 -1.82
N LEU A 61 -7.76 14.14 -1.72
CA LEU A 61 -8.36 13.02 -1.00
C LEU A 61 -8.09 13.16 0.49
N LYS A 62 -9.15 13.39 1.27
CA LYS A 62 -9.09 13.33 2.73
C LYS A 62 -8.61 11.93 3.14
N ASN A 63 -7.66 11.86 4.07
CA ASN A 63 -7.09 10.61 4.60
C ASN A 63 -6.25 9.78 3.63
N LEU A 64 -5.69 10.38 2.58
CA LEU A 64 -4.70 9.69 1.74
C LEU A 64 -3.44 9.35 2.56
N LYS A 65 -3.07 8.08 2.55
CA LYS A 65 -1.93 7.53 3.27
C LYS A 65 -0.97 6.83 2.33
N GLU A 66 0.29 6.78 2.73
CA GLU A 66 1.35 6.05 2.07
C GLU A 66 1.74 4.84 2.92
N LEU A 67 1.60 3.64 2.37
CA LEU A 67 2.14 2.42 2.93
C LEU A 67 3.59 2.24 2.49
N ARG A 68 4.44 1.93 3.47
CA ARG A 68 5.89 1.81 3.37
C ARG A 68 6.31 0.40 3.80
N PRO A 69 6.21 -0.59 2.89
CA PRO A 69 6.92 -1.85 3.07
C PRO A 69 8.38 -1.61 3.45
N GLY A 70 8.91 -2.47 4.31
CA GLY A 70 10.34 -2.47 4.62
C GLY A 70 11.16 -2.52 3.33
N SER A 71 12.34 -1.88 3.32
CA SER A 71 13.22 -1.94 2.14
C SER A 71 14.05 -3.22 2.19
N SER A 72 14.25 -3.85 1.03
CA SER A 72 15.20 -4.95 0.85
C SER A 72 16.63 -4.45 0.59
N GLY A 73 16.84 -3.13 0.53
CA GLY A 73 18.08 -2.47 0.09
C GLY A 73 18.20 -2.35 -1.44
N ARG A 74 17.38 -3.07 -2.21
CA ARG A 74 17.34 -3.00 -3.69
C ARG A 74 16.13 -2.25 -4.23
N SER A 75 15.12 -2.02 -3.40
CA SER A 75 13.86 -1.35 -3.74
C SER A 75 13.36 -0.48 -2.59
N GLU A 76 12.67 0.60 -2.93
CA GLU A 76 11.95 1.49 -2.00
C GLU A 76 10.47 1.52 -2.41
N LEU A 77 9.79 0.42 -2.08
CA LEU A 77 8.40 0.21 -2.48
C LEU A 77 7.44 1.10 -1.70
N ARG A 78 6.47 1.71 -2.38
CA ARG A 78 5.44 2.58 -1.80
C ARG A 78 4.09 2.28 -2.40
N LEU A 79 3.05 2.31 -1.58
CA LEU A 79 1.66 2.17 -2.04
C LEU A 79 0.83 3.32 -1.48
N LEU A 80 -0.04 3.90 -2.31
CA LEU A 80 -1.03 4.87 -1.88
C LEU A 80 -2.32 4.15 -1.50
N MET A 81 -2.88 4.54 -0.35
CA MET A 81 -4.07 3.92 0.17
C MET A 81 -4.98 4.89 0.93
N VAL A 82 -6.24 4.51 1.04
CA VAL A 82 -7.23 5.19 1.87
C VAL A 82 -7.96 4.16 2.74
N PHE A 83 -8.40 4.60 3.91
CA PHE A 83 -9.39 3.87 4.70
C PHE A 83 -10.76 4.48 4.40
N ASP A 84 -11.73 3.63 4.03
CA ASP A 84 -13.12 4.03 3.87
C ASP A 84 -13.90 3.87 5.19
N GLU A 85 -15.00 4.62 5.35
CA GLU A 85 -15.90 4.56 6.51
C GLU A 85 -16.54 3.17 6.64
N GLY A 86 -16.69 2.43 5.53
CA GLY A 86 -17.30 1.10 5.45
C GLY A 86 -16.38 -0.08 5.81
N THR A 87 -15.30 0.11 6.57
CA THR A 87 -14.29 -0.91 6.93
C THR A 87 -13.44 -1.43 5.75
N GLN A 88 -13.15 -0.58 4.76
CA GLN A 88 -12.29 -0.95 3.64
C GLN A 88 -10.93 -0.28 3.69
N VAL A 89 -9.90 -1.01 3.27
CA VAL A 89 -8.58 -0.49 2.93
C VAL A 89 -8.43 -0.56 1.41
N VAL A 90 -8.37 0.58 0.75
CA VAL A 90 -8.26 0.63 -0.71
C VAL A 90 -6.83 0.95 -1.11
N LEU A 91 -6.15 0.01 -1.76
CA LEU A 91 -4.86 0.26 -2.42
C LEU A 91 -5.11 0.86 -3.80
N LEU A 92 -4.74 2.13 -3.96
CA LEU A 92 -5.03 2.93 -5.14
C LEU A 92 -3.92 2.77 -6.19
N VAL A 93 -2.67 2.88 -5.76
CA VAL A 93 -1.52 2.89 -6.66
C VAL A 93 -0.28 2.33 -5.94
N ALA A 94 0.65 1.69 -6.65
CA ALA A 94 1.90 1.15 -6.11
C ALA A 94 3.10 1.36 -7.03
N GLY A 95 4.28 1.59 -6.47
CA GLY A 95 5.50 1.87 -7.23
C GLY A 95 6.80 1.66 -6.45
N ASP A 96 7.92 1.61 -7.17
CA ASP A 96 9.27 1.55 -6.60
C ASP A 96 10.01 2.88 -6.76
N LYS A 97 10.28 3.52 -5.62
CA LYS A 97 10.94 4.83 -5.56
C LYS A 97 12.44 4.74 -5.85
N ALA A 98 13.05 3.56 -5.79
CA ALA A 98 14.45 3.36 -6.18
C ALA A 98 14.69 3.48 -7.71
N GLY A 99 13.63 3.39 -8.53
CA GLY A 99 13.76 3.34 -9.99
C GLY A 99 12.95 4.37 -10.79
N ASN A 100 11.81 4.88 -10.31
CA ASN A 100 11.03 5.84 -11.11
C ASN A 100 9.91 6.57 -10.33
N TRP A 101 10.28 7.52 -9.46
CA TRP A 101 9.31 8.34 -8.73
C TRP A 101 8.60 9.40 -9.61
N THR A 102 9.23 9.84 -10.70
CA THR A 102 8.80 11.00 -11.49
C THR A 102 7.54 10.79 -12.33
N LYS A 103 7.05 9.55 -12.47
CA LYS A 103 5.84 9.24 -13.26
C LYS A 103 4.51 9.58 -12.56
N TRP A 104 4.54 10.00 -11.30
CA TRP A 104 3.35 10.07 -10.44
C TRP A 104 2.77 11.47 -10.23
N TYR A 105 3.54 12.52 -10.54
CA TYR A 105 3.12 13.92 -10.46
C TYR A 105 2.96 14.50 -11.87
N ARG A 106 2.03 13.97 -12.65
CA ARG A 106 1.49 14.66 -13.82
C ARG A 106 0.00 14.84 -13.68
#